data_AF-A0A1C7F812-F1
#
_entry.id   AF-A0A1C7F812-F1
#
_cell.length_a   1.000
_cell.length_b   1.000
_cell.length_c   1.000
_cell.angle_alpha   90.00
_cell.angle_beta   90.00
_cell.angle_gamma   90.00
#
_symmetry.space_group_name_H-M   'P 1'
#
loop_
_entity.id
_entity.type
_entity.pdbx_description
1 polymer ?
#
loop_
_entity_poly.entity_id
_entity_poly.type
_entity_poly.pdbx_seq_one_letter_code
_entity_poly.pdbx_strand_id
1 'polypeptide(L)' 'MKPVKISTLQIDEERIELFEGRTLSYDKCALAYFAGPEGWGVTMNIQLGELDDFVNSKQWQRNFIAHSKDKLGMAA' A
#
# COMPACT_ATOMS: atom_id res chain seq x y z
N MET A 1 -14.31 2.08 13.03
CA MET A 1 -12.94 2.05 13.58
C MET A 1 -12.00 2.60 12.54
N LYS A 2 -11.01 3.42 12.92
CA LYS A 2 -9.94 3.85 11.99
C LYS A 2 -8.93 2.69 11.89
N PRO A 3 -8.42 2.36 10.68
CA PRO A 3 -7.39 1.34 10.54
C PRO A 3 -6.14 1.73 11.34
N VAL A 4 -5.53 0.76 12.03
CA VAL A 4 -4.34 0.97 12.85
C VAL A 4 -3.14 1.11 11.93
N LYS A 5 -2.50 2.28 11.91
CA LYS A 5 -1.32 2.53 11.10
C LYS A 5 -0.12 1.81 11.71
N ILE A 6 0.56 0.99 10.91
CA ILE A 6 1.76 0.23 11.27
C ILE A 6 2.99 1.09 11.01
N SER A 7 3.14 1.58 9.77
CA SER A 7 4.36 2.28 9.33
C SER A 7 4.09 3.14 8.10
N THR A 8 5.12 3.87 7.67
CA THR A 8 5.15 4.62 6.42
C THR A 8 6.44 4.28 5.69
N LEU A 9 6.32 3.92 4.42
CA LEU A 9 7.46 3.73 3.52
C LEU A 9 7.58 4.97 2.63
N GLN A 10 8.79 5.54 2.58
CA GLN A 10 9.12 6.64 1.68
C GLN A 10 9.97 6.09 0.54
N ILE A 11 9.48 6.20 -0.69
CA ILE A 11 10.15 5.71 -1.90
C ILE A 11 10.27 6.88 -2.84
N ASP A 12 11.49 7.35 -3.04
CA ASP A 12 11.76 8.56 -3.81
C ASP A 12 10.91 9.72 -3.21
N GLU A 13 10.06 10.38 -4.00
CA GLU A 13 9.15 11.45 -3.51
C GLU A 13 7.77 10.92 -3.06
N GLU A 14 7.53 9.62 -3.19
CA GLU A 14 6.24 8.98 -2.99
C GLU A 14 6.13 8.29 -1.63
N ARG A 15 4.89 8.14 -1.16
CA ARG A 15 4.59 7.56 0.15
C ARG A 15 3.63 6.39 0.05
N ILE A 16 3.99 5.30 0.71
CA ILE A 16 3.08 4.17 0.97
C ILE A 16 2.84 4.11 2.47
N GLU A 17 1.58 4.10 2.88
CA GLU A 17 1.20 3.88 4.28
C GLU A 17 0.82 2.42 4.51
N LEU A 18 1.29 1.84 5.60
CA LEU A 18 0.98 0.47 5.99
C LEU A 18 0.03 0.48 7.18
N PHE A 19 -1.04 -0.32 7.09
CA PHE A 19 -2.03 -0.47 8.15
C PHE A 19 -2.28 -1.94 8.47
N GLU A 20 -2.78 -2.20 9.67
CA GLU A 20 -3.39 -3.49 9.99
C GLU A 20 -4.70 -3.63 9.23
N GLY A 21 -4.89 -4.77 8.58
CA GLY A 21 -6.08 -5.07 7.80
C GLY A 21 -6.60 -6.48 8.03
N ARG A 22 -7.74 -6.74 7.40
CA ARG A 22 -8.28 -8.09 7.26
C ARG A 22 -8.81 -8.30 5.84
N THR A 23 -8.66 -9.51 5.34
CA THR A 23 -9.30 -9.94 4.09
C THR A 23 -10.81 -10.07 4.26
N LEU A 24 -11.53 -10.33 3.17
CA LEU A 24 -12.98 -10.62 3.21
C LEU A 24 -13.30 -11.90 4.02
N SER A 25 -12.35 -12.83 4.12
CA SER A 25 -12.42 -14.02 4.97
C SER A 25 -12.03 -13.77 6.43
N TYR A 26 -11.79 -12.50 6.82
CA TYR A 26 -11.35 -12.07 8.14
C TYR A 26 -9.93 -12.46 8.55
N ASP A 27 -9.12 -12.99 7.63
CA ASP A 27 -7.71 -13.29 7.89
C ASP A 27 -6.91 -12.00 8.08
N LYS A 28 -5.99 -11.98 9.04
CA LYS A 28 -5.13 -10.81 9.26
C LYS A 28 -4.21 -10.60 8.06
N CYS A 29 -4.10 -9.36 7.61
CA CYS A 29 -3.18 -8.94 6.55
C CYS A 29 -2.60 -7.56 6.88
N ALA A 30 -1.58 -7.15 6.13
CA ALA A 30 -1.19 -5.76 6.06
C ALA A 30 -1.90 -5.10 4.88
N LEU A 31 -2.25 -3.83 5.03
CA LEU A 31 -2.81 -3.00 3.96
C LEU A 31 -1.76 -1.97 3.55
N ALA A 32 -1.28 -2.07 2.31
CA ALA A 32 -0.55 -0.98 1.69
C ALA A 32 -1.52 0.01 1.07
N TYR A 33 -1.34 1.29 1.36
CA TYR A 33 -2.17 2.38 0.87
C TYR A 33 -1.30 3.41 0.16
N PHE A 34 -1.70 3.77 -1.06
CA PHE A 34 -1.15 4.89 -1.81
C PHE A 34 -2.21 5.98 -1.94
N ALA A 35 -1.91 7.18 -1.45
CA ALA A 35 -2.82 8.32 -1.50
C ALA A 35 -2.81 8.97 -2.89
N GLY A 36 -4.01 9.14 -3.45
CA GLY A 36 -4.26 9.84 -4.70
C GLY A 36 -4.86 11.23 -4.50
N PRO A 37 -5.19 11.92 -5.60
CA PRO A 37 -5.83 13.23 -5.57
C PRO A 37 -7.25 13.18 -4.98
N GLU A 38 -7.70 14.31 -4.45
CA GLU A 38 -9.10 14.52 -3.98
C GLU A 38 -9.58 13.51 -2.92
N GLY A 39 -8.66 12.93 -2.15
CA GLY A 39 -8.98 11.96 -1.10
C GLY A 39 -9.23 10.54 -1.61
N TRP A 40 -9.00 10.29 -2.90
CA TRP A 40 -8.94 8.92 -3.44
C TRP A 40 -7.61 8.26 -3.09
N GLY A 41 -7.56 6.94 -3.24
CA GLY A 41 -6.32 6.18 -3.10
C GLY A 41 -6.51 4.73 -3.46
N VAL A 42 -5.39 4.01 -3.55
CA VAL A 42 -5.36 2.60 -3.90
C VAL A 42 -4.87 1.82 -2.69
N THR A 43 -5.56 0.73 -2.38
CA THR A 43 -5.16 -0.21 -1.34
C THR A 43 -4.81 -1.56 -1.93
N MET A 44 -3.84 -2.24 -1.31
CA MET A 44 -3.47 -3.61 -1.62
C MET A 44 -3.34 -4.41 -0.33
N ASN A 45 -3.96 -5.59 -0.29
CA ASN A 45 -3.78 -6.55 0.80
C ASN A 45 -2.46 -7.29 0.59
N ILE A 46 -1.62 -7.31 1.62
CA ILE A 46 -0.36 -8.06 1.66
C ILE A 46 -0.52 -9.14 2.71
N GLN A 47 -0.27 -10.39 2.34
CA GLN A 47 -0.28 -11.48 3.31
C GLN A 47 0.85 -11.25 4.31
N LEU A 48 0.64 -11.59 5.59
CA LEU A 48 1.64 -11.31 6.63
C LEU A 48 3.00 -11.98 6.35
N GLY A 49 3.00 -13.15 5.70
CA GLY A 49 4.24 -13.83 5.31
C GLY A 49 5.02 -13.15 4.19
N GLU A 50 4.40 -12.25 3.43
CA GLU A 50 5.00 -11.51 2.31
C GLU A 50 5.34 -10.06 2.70
N LEU A 51 4.97 -9.63 3.91
CA LEU A 51 5.14 -8.25 4.34
C LEU A 51 6.62 -7.83 4.37
N ASP A 52 7.48 -8.69 4.91
CA ASP A 52 8.91 -8.40 5.00
C ASP A 52 9.54 -8.30 3.60
N ASP A 53 9.13 -9.16 2.67
CA ASP A 53 9.58 -9.10 1.27
C ASP A 53 9.14 -7.80 0.60
N PHE A 54 7.91 -7.36 0.85
CA PHE A 54 7.41 -6.08 0.35
C PHE A 54 8.20 -4.90 0.93
N VAL A 55 8.41 -4.87 2.25
CA VAL A 55 9.11 -3.77 2.93
C VAL A 55 10.58 -3.68 2.53
N ASN A 56 11.22 -4.80 2.22
CA ASN A 56 12.64 -4.85 1.83
C ASN A 56 12.87 -4.71 0.32
N SER A 57 11.84 -4.83 -0.51
CA SER A 57 11.96 -4.73 -1.97
C SER A 57 11.48 -3.38 -2.51
N LYS A 58 12.43 -2.47 -2.76
CA LYS A 58 12.14 -1.18 -3.43
C LYS A 58 11.50 -1.36 -4.80
N GLN A 59 11.87 -2.42 -5.53
CA GLN A 59 11.25 -2.70 -6.84
C GLN A 59 9.77 -3.02 -6.69
N TRP A 60 9.40 -3.81 -5.67
CA TRP A 60 8.01 -4.19 -5.46
C TRP A 60 7.16 -2.98 -5.03
N GLN A 61 7.71 -2.13 -4.16
CA GLN A 61 7.11 -0.87 -3.76
C GLN A 61 6.88 0.07 -4.95
N ARG A 62 7.89 0.22 -5.82
CA ARG A 62 7.78 1.02 -7.06
C ARG A 62 6.73 0.47 -8.02
N ASN A 63 6.64 -0.85 -8.16
CA ASN A 63 5.60 -1.47 -8.99
C ASN A 63 4.20 -1.18 -8.43
N PHE A 64 4.02 -1.24 -7.11
CA PHE A 64 2.75 -0.88 -6.48
C PHE A 64 2.40 0.61 -6.69
N ILE A 65 3.37 1.52 -6.55
CA ILE A 65 3.17 2.94 -6.82
C ILE A 65 2.78 3.18 -8.28
N ALA A 66 3.51 2.59 -9.23
CA ALA A 66 3.22 2.72 -10.66
C ALA A 66 1.81 2.20 -10.99
N HIS A 67 1.43 1.04 -10.46
CA HIS A 67 0.08 0.51 -10.60
C HIS A 67 -0.97 1.44 -9.99
N SER A 68 -0.68 2.01 -8.82
CA SER A 68 -1.61 2.91 -8.14
C SER A 68 -1.83 4.20 -8.93
N LYS A 69 -0.76 4.79 -9.47
CA LYS A 69 -0.83 5.97 -10.34
C LYS A 69 -1.62 5.70 -11.62
N ASP A 70 -1.43 4.55 -12.26
CA ASP A 70 -2.24 4.13 -13.41
C ASP A 70 -3.73 4.08 -13.06
N LYS A 71 -4.08 3.42 -11.94
CA LYS A 71 -5.48 3.32 -11.48
C LYS A 71 -6.11 4.65 -11.11
N LEU A 72 -5.31 5.61 -10.65
CA LEU A 72 -5.75 6.95 -10.29
C LEU A 72 -5.75 7.91 -11.48
N GLY A 73 -5.36 7.47 -12.68
CA GLY A 73 -5.23 8.34 -13.85
C GLY A 73 -4.13 9.40 -13.70
N MET A 74 -3.13 9.14 -12.86
CA MET A 74 -1.99 10.01 -12.59
C MET A 74 -0.75 9.65 -13.42
N ALA A 75 -0.81 8.54 -14.16
CA ALA A 75 0.24 8.20 -15.12
C ALA A 75 0.14 9.15 -16.32
N ALA A 76 1.22 9.91 -16.56
CA ALA A 76 1.42 10.70 -17.78
C ALA A 76 2.15 9.84 -18.83
#